data_AF-A0A973FTG6-F1
#
_entry.id   AF-A0A973FTG6-F1
#
_cell.length_a   1.000
_cell.length_b   1.000
_cell.length_c   1.000
_cell.angle_alpha   90.00
_cell.angle_beta   90.00
_cell.angle_gamma   90.00
#
_symmetry.space_group_name_H-M   'P 1'
#
loop_
_entity.id
_entity.type
_entity.pdbx_description
1 polymer ?
#
loop_
_entity_poly.entity_id
_entity_poly.type
_entity_poly.pdbx_seq_one_letter_code
_entity_poly.pdbx_strand_id
1 'polypeptide(L)'
;CTSGQIYWVWQYLQARGKGLPAPDDPRRVERTFMEDIAAVHRFHNINLDYASVAVAGRPNVFRPAYNLFQPLINDYTLELWQKSLQAAARIFADPFRTFWLEEITRAYPGRLLIPQFPATLFEDIATVFKQETKIGIAFNSYCPREGVEYVYLNDAAMERLSPDGPKYRQGYVSASRSFGHNPTSPTAKRTVYQPITSAAVRDGLWIYEYGFDRSPSAEPRKQLVDGAYYRQIMLKEVQAADVIFVARPINARWLPTHDEEKADLPGSYVELQDLKTEVTFNGSYVGERAQIAIINDLVAQRDAAIALGILPADSSFLGGYKHLDLIEVEIQEQRSFFDYIFESHEVFVAAGQALNRVLEQDSYVAALLHERARTA
;
A
#
# COMPACT_ATOMS: atom_id res chain seq x y z
N CYS A 1 -0.98 -0.31 -2.51
CA CYS A 1 -1.72 -0.69 -1.30
C CYS A 1 -0.71 -0.76 -0.18
N THR A 2 -0.92 -0.10 0.96
CA THR A 2 0.01 -0.18 2.11
C THR A 2 -0.37 -1.33 3.04
N SER A 3 0.61 -1.84 3.79
CA SER A 3 0.41 -2.81 4.86
C SER A 3 -0.71 -2.43 5.86
N GLY A 4 -0.84 -1.13 6.18
CA GLY A 4 -1.96 -0.62 7.00
C GLY A 4 -3.32 -0.81 6.34
N GLN A 5 -3.44 -0.59 5.03
CA GLN A 5 -4.69 -0.81 4.28
C GLN A 5 -5.10 -2.30 4.29
N ILE A 6 -4.14 -3.22 4.17
CA ILE A 6 -4.40 -4.67 4.27
C ILE A 6 -5.04 -4.99 5.63
N TYR A 7 -4.46 -4.47 6.72
CA TYR A 7 -4.97 -4.68 8.08
C TYR A 7 -6.38 -4.11 8.27
N TRP A 8 -6.62 -2.87 7.82
CA TRP A 8 -7.93 -2.22 7.97
C TRP A 8 -9.04 -2.88 7.14
N VAL A 9 -8.73 -3.35 5.93
CA VAL A 9 -9.70 -4.12 5.13
C VAL A 9 -10.07 -5.43 5.84
N TRP A 10 -9.11 -6.11 6.46
CA TRP A 10 -9.38 -7.31 7.26
C TRP A 10 -10.27 -7.01 8.47
N GLN A 11 -9.98 -5.97 9.24
CA GLN A 11 -10.81 -5.53 10.37
C GLN A 11 -12.24 -5.20 9.93
N TYR A 12 -12.38 -4.48 8.81
CA TYR A 12 -13.67 -4.15 8.21
C TYR A 12 -14.48 -5.40 7.83
N LEU A 13 -13.87 -6.35 7.11
CA LEU A 13 -14.54 -7.58 6.68
C LEU A 13 -14.96 -8.44 7.88
N GLN A 14 -14.13 -8.52 8.93
CA GLN A 14 -14.48 -9.21 10.16
C GLN A 14 -15.66 -8.56 10.90
N ALA A 15 -15.69 -7.23 10.96
CA ALA A 15 -16.81 -6.50 11.54
C ALA A 15 -18.12 -6.80 10.80
N ARG A 16 -18.04 -7.00 9.48
CA ARG A 16 -19.17 -7.33 8.61
C ARG A 16 -19.65 -8.79 8.69
N GLY A 17 -18.74 -9.75 8.78
CA GLY A 17 -19.05 -11.19 8.69
C GLY A 17 -19.74 -11.82 9.92
N LYS A 18 -19.86 -11.10 11.04
CA LYS A 18 -20.28 -11.66 12.34
C LYS A 18 -21.79 -11.66 12.65
N GLY A 19 -22.71 -11.60 11.68
CA GLY A 19 -24.16 -11.88 11.89
C GLY A 19 -24.83 -11.17 13.08
N LEU A 20 -24.27 -10.06 13.55
CA LEU A 20 -24.75 -9.22 14.64
C LEU A 20 -25.55 -8.07 14.02
N PRO A 21 -26.55 -7.51 14.73
CA PRO A 21 -27.63 -6.75 14.11
C PRO A 21 -27.10 -5.55 13.30
N ALA A 22 -27.60 -5.47 12.06
CA ALA A 22 -27.37 -4.51 10.98
C ALA A 22 -25.90 -4.26 10.56
N PRO A 23 -25.54 -4.43 9.28
CA PRO A 23 -24.23 -4.10 8.70
C PRO A 23 -23.93 -2.58 8.60
N ASP A 24 -24.81 -1.74 9.15
CA ASP A 24 -24.86 -0.30 8.92
C ASP A 24 -24.54 0.54 10.17
N ASP A 25 -23.86 -0.02 11.18
CA ASP A 25 -23.30 0.80 12.28
C ASP A 25 -21.84 1.17 12.00
N PRO A 26 -21.56 2.27 11.26
CA PRO A 26 -20.20 2.76 11.01
C PRO A 26 -19.42 3.03 12.30
N ARG A 27 -20.11 3.17 13.45
CA ARG A 27 -19.50 3.36 14.77
C ARG A 27 -18.75 2.14 15.27
N ARG A 28 -18.91 0.96 14.67
CA ARG A 28 -18.20 -0.26 15.09
C ARG A 28 -16.78 -0.34 14.53
N VAL A 29 -16.60 -0.04 13.25
CA VAL A 29 -15.26 0.07 12.64
C VAL A 29 -14.51 1.22 13.30
N GLU A 30 -15.20 2.35 13.51
CA GLU A 30 -14.69 3.47 14.28
C GLU A 30 -14.32 3.09 15.72
N ARG A 31 -15.12 2.26 16.41
CA ARG A 31 -14.78 1.78 17.76
C ARG A 31 -13.53 0.90 17.78
N THR A 32 -13.43 -0.07 16.88
CA THR A 32 -12.21 -0.89 16.75
C THR A 32 -11.00 -0.01 16.45
N PHE A 33 -11.18 0.99 15.59
CA PHE A 33 -10.16 1.99 15.28
C PHE A 33 -9.75 2.80 16.52
N MET A 34 -10.70 3.25 17.33
CA MET A 34 -10.44 3.96 18.58
C MET A 34 -9.76 3.08 19.63
N GLU A 35 -10.09 1.80 19.72
CA GLU A 35 -9.43 0.83 20.58
C GLU A 35 -7.96 0.63 20.16
N ASP A 36 -7.69 0.54 18.86
CA ASP A 36 -6.34 0.44 18.31
C ASP A 36 -5.51 1.71 18.54
N ILE A 37 -6.12 2.90 18.39
CA ILE A 37 -5.48 4.19 18.76
C ILE A 37 -5.13 4.21 20.24
N ALA A 38 -6.09 3.86 21.10
CA ALA A 38 -5.88 3.89 22.55
C ALA A 38 -4.73 2.98 23.00
N ALA A 39 -4.49 1.87 22.29
CA ALA A 39 -3.38 0.97 22.58
C ALA A 39 -1.99 1.59 22.31
N VAL A 40 -1.90 2.58 21.41
CA VAL A 40 -0.65 3.26 21.05
C VAL A 40 -0.49 4.58 21.83
N HIS A 41 -1.60 5.21 22.24
CA HIS A 41 -1.64 6.43 23.06
C HIS A 41 -1.69 6.15 24.58
N ARG A 42 -0.78 5.29 25.07
CA ARG A 42 -0.78 4.82 26.47
C ARG A 42 -0.63 5.95 27.50
N PHE A 43 0.19 6.94 27.18
CA PHE A 43 0.53 8.05 28.08
C PHE A 43 -0.32 9.29 27.85
N HIS A 44 -1.19 9.28 26.82
CA HIS A 44 -1.95 10.44 26.36
C HIS A 44 -1.06 11.68 26.15
N ASN A 45 0.19 11.44 25.77
CA ASN A 45 1.19 12.48 25.54
C ASN A 45 2.06 12.02 24.38
N ILE A 46 1.94 12.73 23.26
CA ILE A 46 2.59 12.34 21.99
C ILE A 46 4.09 12.12 22.12
N ASN A 47 4.79 12.90 22.96
CA ASN A 47 6.23 12.74 23.14
C ASN A 47 6.59 11.47 23.92
N LEU A 48 5.82 11.15 24.96
CA LEU A 48 6.01 9.93 25.74
C LEU A 48 5.59 8.68 24.96
N ASP A 49 4.48 8.77 24.24
CA ASP A 49 3.99 7.70 23.37
C ASP A 49 5.02 7.43 22.24
N TYR A 50 5.52 8.49 21.59
CA TYR A 50 6.59 8.41 20.60
C TYR A 50 7.87 7.78 21.14
N ALA A 51 8.37 8.27 22.29
CA ALA A 51 9.54 7.68 22.93
C ALA A 51 9.32 6.20 23.28
N SER A 52 8.10 5.84 23.71
CA SER A 52 7.77 4.45 24.03
C SER A 52 7.79 3.55 22.80
N VAL A 53 7.22 3.99 21.67
CA VAL A 53 7.23 3.21 20.42
C VAL A 53 8.64 3.13 19.85
N ALA A 54 9.42 4.21 19.91
CA ALA A 54 10.81 4.22 19.45
C ALA A 54 11.70 3.25 20.25
N VAL A 55 11.47 3.11 21.56
CA VAL A 55 12.33 2.31 22.45
C VAL A 55 11.82 0.87 22.62
N ALA A 56 10.52 0.67 22.79
CA ALA A 56 9.90 -0.62 23.08
C ALA A 56 9.18 -1.24 21.87
N GLY A 57 8.82 -0.42 20.87
CA GLY A 57 8.03 -0.84 19.72
C GLY A 57 6.53 -0.85 19.99
N ARG A 58 5.78 -1.48 19.09
CA ARG A 58 4.33 -1.70 19.21
C ARG A 58 4.07 -3.19 19.45
N PRO A 59 3.50 -3.58 20.60
CA PRO A 59 3.22 -4.97 20.91
C PRO A 59 2.46 -5.68 19.79
N ASN A 60 2.86 -6.92 19.47
CA ASN A 60 2.30 -7.76 18.40
C ASN A 60 2.45 -7.21 16.96
N VAL A 61 3.18 -6.10 16.77
CA VAL A 61 3.47 -5.53 15.44
C VAL A 61 4.98 -5.53 15.20
N PHE A 62 5.75 -4.81 16.02
CA PHE A 62 7.21 -4.77 15.89
C PHE A 62 7.90 -4.35 17.19
N ARG A 63 9.19 -4.64 17.28
CA ARG A 63 10.12 -4.06 18.26
C ARG A 63 11.36 -3.48 17.58
N PRO A 64 12.08 -2.53 18.19
CA PRO A 64 13.38 -2.10 17.70
C PRO A 64 14.39 -3.24 17.67
N ALA A 65 15.23 -3.27 16.65
CA ALA A 65 16.33 -4.22 16.53
C ALA A 65 17.45 -3.89 17.53
N TYR A 66 17.67 -2.60 17.80
CA TYR A 66 18.62 -2.08 18.79
C TYR A 66 18.00 -2.04 20.20
N ASN A 67 17.40 -3.15 20.66
CA ASN A 67 16.70 -3.13 21.94
C ASN A 67 17.67 -2.83 23.12
N LEU A 68 17.56 -1.63 23.69
CA LEU A 68 18.36 -1.10 24.80
C LEU A 68 18.28 -1.95 26.08
N PHE A 69 17.23 -2.78 26.22
CA PHE A 69 16.95 -3.57 27.42
C PHE A 69 17.25 -5.07 27.26
N GLN A 70 17.73 -5.51 26.10
CA GLN A 70 18.14 -6.89 25.84
C GLN A 70 19.65 -7.05 26.10
N PRO A 71 20.18 -8.22 26.52
CA PRO A 71 21.59 -8.36 26.85
C PRO A 71 22.50 -7.88 25.71
N LEU A 72 23.68 -7.41 26.08
CA LEU A 72 24.70 -6.70 25.26
C LEU A 72 25.07 -7.34 23.90
N ILE A 73 24.60 -8.57 23.64
CA ILE A 73 24.81 -9.34 22.42
C ILE A 73 23.43 -9.69 21.85
N ASN A 74 22.87 -8.79 21.06
CA ASN A 74 21.73 -9.06 20.19
C ASN A 74 22.18 -9.10 18.71
N ASP A 75 21.36 -9.67 17.82
CA ASP A 75 21.71 -9.84 16.40
C ASP A 75 22.15 -8.52 15.73
N TYR A 76 21.52 -7.40 16.12
CA TYR A 76 21.86 -6.07 15.62
C TYR A 76 23.29 -5.64 16.00
N THR A 77 23.64 -5.77 17.29
CA THR A 77 24.99 -5.45 17.77
C THR A 77 26.03 -6.36 17.13
N LEU A 78 25.75 -7.65 16.98
CA LEU A 78 26.66 -8.59 16.32
C LEU A 78 26.87 -8.22 14.85
N GLU A 79 25.80 -7.88 14.12
CA GLU A 79 25.90 -7.42 12.73
C GLU A 79 26.69 -6.11 12.62
N LEU A 80 26.43 -5.14 13.51
CA LEU A 80 27.17 -3.88 13.56
C LEU A 80 28.67 -4.12 13.81
N TRP A 81 29.02 -4.98 14.76
CA TRP A 81 30.42 -5.36 15.05
C TRP A 81 31.08 -6.03 13.84
N GLN A 82 30.42 -7.02 13.23
CA GLN A 82 30.94 -7.72 12.06
C GLN A 82 31.17 -6.76 10.88
N LYS A 83 30.22 -5.87 10.59
CA LYS A 83 30.37 -4.89 9.51
C LYS A 83 31.40 -3.83 9.83
N SER A 84 31.52 -3.41 11.09
CA SER A 84 32.57 -2.46 11.52
C SER A 84 33.97 -3.06 11.33
N LEU A 85 34.16 -4.35 11.63
CA LEU A 85 35.41 -5.05 11.36
C LEU A 85 35.70 -5.15 9.86
N GLN A 86 34.69 -5.42 9.03
CA GLN A 86 34.83 -5.44 7.56
C GLN A 86 35.17 -4.05 7.00
N ALA A 87 34.52 -3.00 7.50
CA ALA A 87 34.81 -1.61 7.15
C ALA A 87 36.24 -1.24 7.53
N ALA A 88 36.66 -1.55 8.76
CA ALA A 88 38.03 -1.33 9.22
C ALA A 88 39.04 -2.09 8.33
N ALA A 89 38.79 -3.36 8.02
CA ALA A 89 39.68 -4.15 7.15
C ALA A 89 39.86 -3.52 5.76
N ARG A 90 38.80 -2.96 5.17
CA ARG A 90 38.87 -2.25 3.88
C ARG A 90 39.62 -0.93 3.98
N ILE A 91 39.35 -0.15 5.03
CA ILE A 91 40.08 1.10 5.31
C ILE A 91 41.57 0.82 5.48
N PHE A 92 41.95 -0.22 6.22
CA PHE A 92 43.35 -0.60 6.41
C PHE A 92 44.01 -1.17 5.14
N ALA A 93 43.25 -1.86 4.29
CA ALA A 93 43.76 -2.40 3.04
C ALA A 93 44.10 -1.30 2.00
N ASP A 94 43.31 -0.23 1.95
CA ASP A 94 43.56 0.90 1.05
C ASP A 94 43.12 2.26 1.65
N PRO A 95 43.89 2.81 2.60
CA PRO A 95 43.47 3.99 3.37
C PRO A 95 43.37 5.26 2.53
N PHE A 96 44.07 5.35 1.40
CA PHE A 96 44.11 6.56 0.58
C PHE A 96 43.07 6.58 -0.54
N ARG A 97 42.48 5.42 -0.89
CA ARG A 97 41.39 5.34 -1.87
C ARG A 97 40.03 5.03 -1.26
N THR A 98 40.00 4.56 -0.01
CA THR A 98 38.76 4.29 0.71
C THR A 98 38.20 5.59 1.28
N PHE A 99 36.94 5.90 1.00
CA PHE A 99 36.24 7.00 1.67
C PHE A 99 35.77 6.52 3.05
N TRP A 100 36.55 6.84 4.09
CA TRP A 100 36.36 6.23 5.43
C TRP A 100 34.97 6.53 6.01
N LEU A 101 34.43 7.73 5.77
CA LEU A 101 33.11 8.10 6.25
C LEU A 101 32.01 7.21 5.64
N GLU A 102 32.13 6.85 4.36
CA GLU A 102 31.20 5.93 3.71
C GLU A 102 31.33 4.50 4.25
N GLU A 103 32.55 4.00 4.49
CA GLU A 103 32.71 2.66 5.08
C GLU A 103 32.17 2.60 6.52
N ILE A 104 32.34 3.66 7.30
CA ILE A 104 31.76 3.77 8.65
C ILE A 104 30.22 3.79 8.55
N THR A 105 29.63 4.52 7.61
CA THR A 105 28.16 4.54 7.47
C THR A 105 27.61 3.23 6.89
N ARG A 106 28.39 2.49 6.09
CA ARG A 106 28.05 1.13 5.63
C ARG A 106 28.01 0.10 6.77
N ALA A 107 28.62 0.41 7.92
CA ALA A 107 28.63 -0.48 9.07
C ALA A 107 27.26 -0.60 9.76
N TYR A 108 26.41 0.41 9.64
CA TYR A 108 25.08 0.39 10.25
C TYR A 108 24.22 -0.75 9.67
N PRO A 109 23.64 -1.63 10.51
CA PRO A 109 22.69 -2.64 10.05
C PRO A 109 21.47 -1.99 9.39
N GLY A 110 21.01 -2.59 8.29
CA GLY A 110 19.84 -2.09 7.57
C GLY A 110 18.51 -2.49 8.21
N ARG A 111 18.50 -3.51 9.08
CA ARG A 111 17.34 -3.92 9.86
C ARG A 111 17.24 -3.05 11.11
N LEU A 112 16.21 -2.21 11.17
CA LEU A 112 15.95 -1.32 12.31
C LEU A 112 14.84 -1.84 13.22
N LEU A 113 13.91 -2.63 12.66
CA LEU A 113 12.77 -3.19 13.35
C LEU A 113 12.75 -4.72 13.20
N ILE A 114 12.14 -5.40 14.18
CA ILE A 114 11.91 -6.83 14.16
C ILE A 114 10.39 -7.05 14.26
N PRO A 115 9.77 -7.67 13.24
CA PRO A 115 8.33 -7.90 13.25
C PRO A 115 7.95 -8.85 14.38
N GLN A 116 6.80 -8.59 15.01
CA GLN A 116 6.24 -9.37 16.12
C GLN A 116 4.84 -9.91 15.82
N PHE A 117 4.45 -9.93 14.55
CA PHE A 117 3.16 -10.48 14.14
C PHE A 117 3.02 -11.94 14.58
N PRO A 118 1.92 -12.32 15.26
CA PRO A 118 1.67 -13.72 15.57
C PRO A 118 1.42 -14.48 14.26
N ALA A 119 1.89 -15.73 14.17
CA ALA A 119 1.77 -16.52 12.94
C ALA A 119 0.31 -16.68 12.47
N THR A 120 -0.62 -16.76 13.43
CA THR A 120 -2.07 -16.86 13.18
C THR A 120 -2.63 -15.63 12.46
N LEU A 121 -2.07 -14.43 12.66
CA LEU A 121 -2.56 -13.20 12.03
C LEU A 121 -2.59 -13.32 10.49
N PHE A 122 -1.51 -13.84 9.91
CA PHE A 122 -1.42 -13.98 8.45
C PHE A 122 -2.42 -15.00 7.90
N GLU A 123 -2.66 -16.07 8.66
CA GLU A 123 -3.65 -17.10 8.32
C GLU A 123 -5.06 -16.55 8.42
N ASP A 124 -5.36 -15.78 9.46
CA ASP A 124 -6.66 -15.16 9.69
C ASP A 124 -7.00 -14.16 8.58
N ILE A 125 -6.07 -13.26 8.24
CA ILE A 125 -6.24 -12.30 7.13
C ILE A 125 -6.47 -13.04 5.81
N ALA A 126 -5.62 -14.00 5.50
CA ALA A 126 -5.74 -14.76 4.25
C ALA A 126 -7.07 -15.53 4.17
N THR A 127 -7.54 -16.06 5.30
CA THR A 127 -8.81 -16.80 5.39
C THR A 127 -9.99 -15.88 5.12
N VAL A 128 -10.05 -14.74 5.81
CA VAL A 128 -11.12 -13.75 5.63
C VAL A 128 -11.15 -13.21 4.19
N PHE A 129 -9.99 -12.89 3.61
CA PHE A 129 -9.91 -12.39 2.24
C PHE A 129 -10.33 -13.43 1.19
N LYS A 130 -10.01 -14.70 1.41
CA LYS A 130 -10.44 -15.81 0.55
C LYS A 130 -11.93 -16.09 0.63
N GLN A 131 -12.50 -16.04 1.85
CA GLN A 131 -13.91 -16.30 2.08
C GLN A 131 -14.82 -15.19 1.54
N GLU A 132 -14.26 -13.99 1.33
CA GLU A 132 -14.98 -12.87 0.75
C GLU A 132 -15.27 -13.10 -0.74
N THR A 133 -16.54 -13.33 -1.08
CA THR A 133 -16.98 -13.61 -2.46
C THR A 133 -17.60 -12.39 -3.15
N LYS A 134 -18.03 -11.37 -2.41
CA LYS A 134 -18.71 -10.20 -3.00
C LYS A 134 -17.73 -9.12 -3.41
N ILE A 135 -16.67 -8.89 -2.63
CA ILE A 135 -15.66 -7.86 -2.90
C ILE A 135 -14.42 -8.49 -3.54
N GLY A 136 -13.98 -7.93 -4.68
CA GLY A 136 -12.67 -8.24 -5.23
C GLY A 136 -11.58 -7.56 -4.40
N ILE A 137 -10.62 -8.35 -3.91
CA ILE A 137 -9.50 -7.87 -3.08
C ILE A 137 -8.21 -8.09 -3.86
N ALA A 138 -7.39 -7.03 -3.94
CA ALA A 138 -6.06 -7.04 -4.52
C ALA A 138 -5.06 -6.30 -3.61
N PHE A 139 -3.88 -6.88 -3.44
CA PHE A 139 -2.73 -6.19 -2.83
C PHE A 139 -1.44 -6.73 -3.46
N ASN A 140 -0.33 -6.01 -3.29
CA ASN A 140 0.92 -6.35 -3.95
C ASN A 140 2.10 -6.47 -2.97
N SER A 141 3.13 -7.17 -3.43
CA SER A 141 4.47 -7.17 -2.85
C SER A 141 5.51 -7.08 -3.95
N TYR A 142 6.74 -6.72 -3.60
CA TYR A 142 7.82 -6.51 -4.55
C TYR A 142 9.07 -7.33 -4.18
N CYS A 143 9.73 -7.92 -5.18
CA CYS A 143 11.01 -8.59 -5.04
C CYS A 143 12.14 -7.67 -5.55
N PRO A 144 12.91 -7.00 -4.66
CA PRO A 144 13.97 -6.08 -5.09
C PRO A 144 15.08 -6.75 -5.89
N ARG A 145 15.36 -8.04 -5.60
CA ARG A 145 16.40 -8.81 -6.30
C ARG A 145 16.03 -9.11 -7.75
N GLU A 146 14.77 -9.42 -8.01
CA GLU A 146 14.28 -9.82 -9.34
C GLU A 146 13.71 -8.62 -10.12
N GLY A 147 13.36 -7.53 -9.44
CA GLY A 147 12.64 -6.41 -10.06
C GLY A 147 11.23 -6.81 -10.48
N VAL A 148 10.58 -7.69 -9.72
CA VAL A 148 9.27 -8.28 -10.04
C VAL A 148 8.26 -7.96 -8.94
N GLU A 149 7.11 -7.46 -9.37
CA GLU A 149 5.92 -7.27 -8.56
C GLU A 149 5.09 -8.56 -8.53
N TYR A 150 4.54 -8.86 -7.36
CA TYR A 150 3.57 -9.93 -7.15
C TYR A 150 2.26 -9.29 -6.74
N VAL A 151 1.19 -9.57 -7.46
CA VAL A 151 -0.17 -9.09 -7.19
C VAL A 151 -1.02 -10.26 -6.73
N TYR A 152 -1.57 -10.16 -5.52
CA TYR A 152 -2.35 -11.19 -4.88
C TYR A 152 -3.83 -10.87 -4.97
N LEU A 153 -4.61 -11.83 -5.49
CA LEU A 153 -6.04 -11.66 -5.74
C LEU A 153 -6.86 -12.72 -4.98
N ASN A 154 -8.05 -12.35 -4.49
CA ASN A 154 -9.07 -13.34 -4.12
C ASN A 154 -9.86 -13.79 -5.36
N ASP A 155 -10.69 -14.83 -5.20
CA ASP A 155 -11.48 -15.41 -6.28
C ASP A 155 -12.39 -14.37 -6.95
N ALA A 156 -13.01 -13.51 -6.14
CA ALA A 156 -13.89 -12.44 -6.60
C ALA A 156 -13.17 -11.37 -7.43
N ALA A 157 -11.90 -11.08 -7.15
CA ALA A 157 -11.08 -10.18 -7.98
C ALA A 157 -10.62 -10.89 -9.27
N MET A 158 -10.23 -12.15 -9.16
CA MET A 158 -9.79 -12.95 -10.32
C MET A 158 -10.90 -13.09 -11.36
N GLU A 159 -12.13 -13.38 -10.94
CA GLU A 159 -13.29 -13.49 -11.82
C GLU A 159 -13.55 -12.18 -12.59
N ARG A 160 -13.50 -11.04 -11.90
CA ARG A 160 -13.73 -9.72 -12.51
C ARG A 160 -12.62 -9.28 -13.45
N LEU A 161 -11.38 -9.64 -13.13
CA LEU A 161 -10.20 -9.24 -13.91
C LEU A 161 -9.92 -10.16 -15.11
N SER A 162 -10.46 -11.39 -15.10
CA SER A 162 -10.33 -12.37 -16.17
C SER A 162 -11.67 -13.08 -16.43
N PRO A 163 -12.67 -12.40 -17.02
CA PRO A 163 -14.01 -12.97 -17.25
C PRO A 163 -14.01 -14.20 -18.19
N ASP A 164 -13.02 -14.32 -19.07
CA ASP A 164 -12.80 -15.52 -19.92
C ASP A 164 -12.14 -16.71 -19.16
N GLY A 165 -12.00 -16.56 -17.85
CA GLY A 165 -11.41 -17.52 -16.92
C GLY A 165 -9.87 -17.46 -16.88
N PRO A 166 -9.25 -17.65 -15.70
CA PRO A 166 -7.82 -17.87 -15.61
C PRO A 166 -7.49 -19.20 -16.32
N LYS A 167 -6.82 -19.14 -17.48
CA LYS A 167 -6.15 -20.33 -18.03
C LYS A 167 -4.94 -20.63 -17.16
N TYR A 168 -5.19 -21.31 -16.04
CA TYR A 168 -4.20 -21.86 -15.13
C TYR A 168 -3.21 -22.74 -15.92
N ARG A 169 -1.98 -22.26 -16.06
CA ARG A 169 -0.84 -23.16 -16.22
C ARG A 169 0.10 -22.90 -15.04
N GLN A 170 0.02 -23.77 -14.04
CA GLN A 170 1.05 -24.02 -13.03
C GLN A 170 1.65 -22.76 -12.35
N GLY A 171 0.91 -22.16 -11.40
CA GLY A 171 1.50 -21.32 -10.35
C GLY A 171 2.07 -19.95 -10.75
N TYR A 172 1.96 -19.58 -12.03
CA TYR A 172 2.43 -18.29 -12.54
C TYR A 172 1.43 -17.74 -13.56
N VAL A 173 0.76 -16.64 -13.24
CA VAL A 173 0.15 -15.83 -14.28
C VAL A 173 1.21 -14.83 -14.73
N SER A 174 1.95 -15.20 -15.77
CA SER A 174 2.63 -14.20 -16.58
C SER A 174 1.56 -13.22 -17.03
N ALA A 175 1.72 -11.92 -16.75
CA ALA A 175 0.74 -10.90 -17.12
C ALA A 175 0.38 -10.91 -18.62
N SER A 176 1.12 -11.66 -19.42
CA SER A 176 1.14 -11.71 -20.87
C SER A 176 -0.16 -12.19 -21.55
N ARG A 177 -1.12 -12.82 -20.88
CA ARG A 177 -2.40 -13.20 -21.55
C ARG A 177 -3.69 -13.00 -20.77
N SER A 178 -3.64 -12.86 -19.45
CA SER A 178 -4.85 -13.02 -18.62
C SER A 178 -5.50 -11.72 -18.16
N PHE A 179 -4.83 -10.56 -18.31
CA PHE A 179 -5.27 -9.29 -17.72
C PHE A 179 -5.26 -8.12 -18.73
N GLY A 180 -5.54 -8.39 -20.00
CA GLY A 180 -5.59 -7.35 -21.05
C GLY A 180 -4.21 -6.82 -21.50
N HIS A 181 -3.11 -7.41 -21.05
CA HIS A 181 -1.78 -7.04 -21.54
C HIS A 181 -1.40 -7.77 -22.80
N ASN A 182 -0.80 -7.01 -23.72
CA ASN A 182 -0.05 -7.59 -24.80
C ASN A 182 1.10 -8.45 -24.24
N PRO A 183 1.17 -9.75 -24.55
CA PRO A 183 2.21 -10.66 -24.07
C PRO A 183 3.64 -10.22 -24.42
N THR A 184 3.74 -9.39 -25.45
CA THR A 184 5.00 -8.87 -25.97
C THR A 184 5.43 -7.58 -25.29
N SER A 185 4.56 -6.95 -24.49
CA SER A 185 4.90 -5.72 -23.76
C SER A 185 6.03 -5.98 -22.76
N PRO A 186 7.15 -5.25 -22.83
CA PRO A 186 8.25 -5.38 -21.88
C PRO A 186 7.83 -5.12 -20.42
N THR A 187 6.83 -4.27 -20.18
CA THR A 187 6.34 -3.91 -18.84
C THR A 187 5.47 -4.99 -18.21
N ALA A 188 4.72 -5.75 -19.02
CA ALA A 188 3.91 -6.90 -18.55
C ALA A 188 4.78 -8.06 -18.03
N LYS A 189 6.08 -8.08 -18.34
CA LYS A 189 7.00 -9.16 -17.92
C LYS A 189 7.42 -9.08 -16.44
N ARG A 190 7.09 -8.00 -15.72
CA ARG A 190 7.54 -7.74 -14.34
C ARG A 190 6.43 -7.76 -13.29
N THR A 191 5.21 -8.17 -13.65
CA THR A 191 4.12 -8.37 -12.70
C THR A 191 3.63 -9.81 -12.79
N VAL A 192 3.50 -10.47 -11.63
CA VAL A 192 3.04 -11.85 -11.50
C VAL A 192 1.78 -11.86 -10.64
N TYR A 193 0.69 -12.42 -11.16
CA TYR A 193 -0.54 -12.53 -10.38
C TYR A 193 -0.66 -13.92 -9.73
N GLN A 194 -1.09 -13.95 -8.47
CA GLN A 194 -1.19 -15.15 -7.64
C GLN A 194 -2.41 -15.09 -6.72
N PRO A 195 -2.91 -16.23 -6.22
CA PRO A 195 -3.94 -16.23 -5.19
C PRO A 195 -3.39 -15.69 -3.85
N ILE A 196 -4.27 -15.08 -3.06
CA ILE A 196 -3.95 -14.69 -1.68
C ILE A 196 -3.64 -15.94 -0.85
N THR A 197 -2.59 -15.89 -0.04
CA THR A 197 -2.17 -16.94 0.91
C THR A 197 -1.64 -16.28 2.18
N SER A 198 -1.46 -17.02 3.28
CA SER A 198 -0.83 -16.47 4.50
C SER A 198 0.58 -15.96 4.22
N ALA A 199 1.33 -16.67 3.38
CA ALA A 199 2.60 -16.23 2.82
C ALA A 199 2.49 -14.87 2.12
N ALA A 200 1.53 -14.72 1.22
CA ALA A 200 1.30 -13.46 0.50
C ALA A 200 0.99 -12.30 1.45
N VAL A 201 0.13 -12.52 2.45
CA VAL A 201 -0.21 -11.49 3.45
C VAL A 201 1.05 -11.07 4.21
N ARG A 202 1.83 -12.02 4.70
CA ARG A 202 3.08 -11.73 5.40
C ARG A 202 4.05 -10.91 4.54
N ASP A 203 4.16 -11.29 3.27
CA ASP A 203 5.03 -10.63 2.30
C ASP A 203 4.52 -9.21 1.96
N GLY A 204 3.20 -8.99 1.91
CA GLY A 204 2.58 -7.66 1.77
C GLY A 204 2.63 -6.78 3.02
N LEU A 205 2.81 -7.36 4.21
CA LEU A 205 2.99 -6.64 5.49
C LEU A 205 4.47 -6.35 5.81
N TRP A 206 5.41 -6.66 4.92
CA TRP A 206 6.83 -6.57 5.19
C TRP A 206 7.42 -5.20 4.78
N ILE A 207 7.76 -4.35 5.75
CA ILE A 207 8.35 -3.03 5.49
C ILE A 207 9.88 -3.06 5.37
N TYR A 208 10.47 -2.02 4.78
CA TYR A 208 11.92 -1.93 4.56
C TYR A 208 12.73 -2.03 5.86
N GLU A 209 12.20 -1.48 6.94
CA GLU A 209 12.83 -1.41 8.26
C GLU A 209 12.99 -2.80 8.90
N TYR A 210 12.22 -3.80 8.49
CA TYR A 210 12.41 -5.20 8.89
C TYR A 210 13.65 -5.84 8.23
N GLY A 211 14.21 -5.17 7.23
CA GLY A 211 15.39 -5.60 6.51
C GLY A 211 15.17 -6.89 5.73
N PHE A 212 16.30 -7.49 5.34
CA PHE A 212 16.37 -8.65 4.45
C PHE A 212 17.19 -9.74 5.14
N ASP A 213 16.71 -10.98 5.15
CA ASP A 213 17.47 -12.07 5.76
C ASP A 213 18.72 -12.37 4.92
N ARG A 214 19.89 -12.34 5.53
CA ARG A 214 21.15 -12.65 4.85
C ARG A 214 21.78 -13.92 5.40
N SER A 215 21.08 -14.62 6.30
CA SER A 215 21.60 -15.85 6.90
C SER A 215 21.79 -16.92 5.81
N PRO A 216 22.94 -17.60 5.77
CA PRO A 216 23.14 -18.77 4.93
C PRO A 216 22.15 -19.92 5.24
N SER A 217 21.57 -19.92 6.45
CA SER A 217 20.55 -20.88 6.89
C SER A 217 19.12 -20.44 6.64
N ALA A 218 18.90 -19.20 6.19
CA ALA A 218 17.59 -18.77 5.74
C ALA A 218 17.24 -19.61 4.51
N GLU A 219 16.05 -20.21 4.49
CA GLU A 219 15.58 -20.84 3.27
C GLU A 219 15.72 -19.84 2.11
N PRO A 220 16.06 -20.30 0.89
CA PRO A 220 16.16 -19.47 -0.31
C PRO A 220 14.76 -19.01 -0.75
N ARG A 221 14.05 -18.36 0.14
CA ARG A 221 12.75 -17.77 -0.10
C ARG A 221 12.96 -16.41 -0.73
N LYS A 222 12.14 -16.09 -1.71
CA LYS A 222 12.07 -14.73 -2.27
C LYS A 222 11.74 -13.78 -1.12
N GLN A 223 12.61 -12.80 -0.89
CA GLN A 223 12.39 -11.78 0.12
C GLN A 223 11.62 -10.66 -0.54
N LEU A 224 10.33 -10.66 -0.23
CA LEU A 224 9.38 -9.70 -0.72
C LEU A 224 9.19 -8.61 0.32
N VAL A 225 8.94 -7.41 -0.16
CA VAL A 225 8.55 -6.25 0.64
C VAL A 225 7.18 -5.78 0.22
N ASP A 226 6.54 -4.97 1.07
CA ASP A 226 5.29 -4.27 0.79
C ASP A 226 5.34 -3.65 -0.60
N GLY A 227 4.33 -3.96 -1.42
CA GLY A 227 4.25 -3.51 -2.79
C GLY A 227 4.07 -2.01 -2.91
N ALA A 228 3.68 -1.32 -1.83
CA ALA A 228 3.69 0.14 -1.76
C ALA A 228 5.06 0.74 -2.08
N TYR A 229 6.17 0.02 -1.92
CA TYR A 229 7.47 0.57 -2.29
C TYR A 229 7.84 0.44 -3.78
N TYR A 230 7.01 -0.26 -4.55
CA TYR A 230 7.16 -0.42 -6.00
C TYR A 230 6.03 0.28 -6.74
N ARG A 231 4.79 0.05 -6.32
CA ARG A 231 3.57 0.63 -6.88
C ARG A 231 2.57 0.91 -5.77
N GLN A 232 2.52 2.19 -5.38
CA GLN A 232 1.81 2.67 -4.19
C GLN A 232 0.29 2.57 -4.34
N ILE A 233 -0.22 2.78 -5.56
CA ILE A 233 -1.65 2.72 -5.88
C ILE A 233 -1.83 1.74 -7.04
N MET A 234 -2.91 0.98 -7.01
CA MET A 234 -3.22 -0.11 -7.94
C MET A 234 -4.51 0.20 -8.72
N LEU A 235 -4.58 1.34 -9.42
CA LEU A 235 -5.80 1.75 -10.15
C LEU A 235 -6.05 0.82 -11.35
N LYS A 236 -4.99 0.28 -11.90
CA LYS A 236 -5.04 -0.66 -13.01
C LYS A 236 -5.85 -1.95 -12.71
N GLU A 237 -5.85 -2.39 -11.45
CA GLU A 237 -6.57 -3.59 -11.00
C GLU A 237 -8.06 -3.35 -10.73
N VAL A 238 -8.55 -2.13 -10.90
CA VAL A 238 -9.98 -1.80 -10.77
C VAL A 238 -10.66 -1.47 -12.10
N GLN A 239 -10.04 -1.84 -13.23
CA GLN A 239 -10.56 -1.62 -14.59
C GLN A 239 -11.96 -2.20 -14.87
N ALA A 240 -12.41 -3.18 -14.07
CA ALA A 240 -13.74 -3.74 -14.19
C ALA A 240 -14.83 -2.79 -13.66
N ALA A 241 -14.49 -1.86 -12.76
CA ALA A 241 -15.40 -0.87 -12.22
C ALA A 241 -15.78 0.19 -13.28
N ASP A 242 -16.91 0.86 -13.10
CA ASP A 242 -17.28 2.06 -13.88
C ASP A 242 -16.88 3.34 -13.13
N VAL A 243 -16.93 3.26 -11.79
CA VAL A 243 -16.56 4.34 -10.86
C VAL A 243 -15.49 3.81 -9.91
N ILE A 244 -14.41 4.56 -9.78
CA ILE A 244 -13.27 4.27 -8.92
C ILE A 244 -13.21 5.33 -7.83
N PHE A 245 -13.43 4.92 -6.58
CA PHE A 245 -13.11 5.75 -5.43
C PHE A 245 -11.67 5.49 -5.03
N VAL A 246 -10.86 6.55 -5.00
CA VAL A 246 -9.47 6.47 -4.56
C VAL A 246 -9.26 7.36 -3.35
N ALA A 247 -8.91 6.74 -2.23
CA ALA A 247 -8.36 7.47 -1.10
C ALA A 247 -6.94 7.89 -1.45
N ARG A 248 -6.74 9.18 -1.72
CA ARG A 248 -5.43 9.75 -1.99
C ARG A 248 -4.75 9.99 -0.63
N PRO A 249 -3.72 9.21 -0.28
CA PRO A 249 -3.17 9.22 1.07
C PRO A 249 -2.38 10.50 1.39
N ILE A 250 -2.09 11.33 0.39
CA ILE A 250 -1.21 12.50 0.51
C ILE A 250 -1.72 13.64 -0.36
N ASN A 251 -1.64 14.86 0.17
CA ASN A 251 -2.06 16.07 -0.52
C ASN A 251 -1.25 16.33 -1.80
N ALA A 252 -1.87 16.97 -2.79
CA ALA A 252 -1.20 17.37 -4.04
C ALA A 252 -0.10 18.41 -3.87
N ARG A 253 -0.11 19.15 -2.77
CA ARG A 253 0.93 20.11 -2.38
C ARG A 253 1.48 19.76 -1.00
N TRP A 254 2.69 20.23 -0.74
CA TRP A 254 3.23 20.31 0.61
C TRP A 254 2.32 21.18 1.47
N LEU A 255 1.86 20.65 2.61
CA LEU A 255 1.14 21.41 3.63
C LEU A 255 2.12 21.69 4.78
N PRO A 256 2.26 22.94 5.26
CA PRO A 256 3.13 23.24 6.38
C PRO A 256 2.63 22.53 7.65
N THR A 257 3.56 21.92 8.40
CA THR A 257 3.24 21.04 9.54
C THR A 257 2.76 21.77 10.79
N HIS A 258 3.05 23.07 10.99
CA HIS A 258 2.79 23.72 12.29
C HIS A 258 2.42 25.21 12.29
N ASP A 259 2.17 25.85 11.15
CA ASP A 259 1.73 27.26 11.11
C ASP A 259 1.20 27.58 9.70
N GLU A 260 -0.12 27.68 9.52
CA GLU A 260 -0.71 28.00 8.21
C GLU A 260 -0.22 29.36 7.66
N GLU A 261 0.23 30.26 8.55
CA GLU A 261 0.74 31.57 8.20
C GLU A 261 2.20 31.55 7.68
N LYS A 262 2.94 30.45 7.88
CA LYS A 262 4.30 30.25 7.34
C LYS A 262 4.33 29.06 6.41
N ALA A 263 3.96 29.32 5.15
CA ALA A 263 4.12 28.40 4.04
C ALA A 263 5.61 28.23 3.66
N ASP A 264 6.40 27.62 4.54
CA ASP A 264 7.81 27.33 4.28
C ASP A 264 7.99 25.88 3.81
N LEU A 265 8.91 25.72 2.84
CA LEU A 265 9.40 24.41 2.39
C LEU A 265 10.14 23.69 3.55
N PRO A 266 10.32 22.36 3.47
CA PRO A 266 11.03 21.59 4.49
C PRO A 266 12.36 22.23 4.94
N GLY A 267 12.47 22.54 6.23
CA GLY A 267 13.66 23.13 6.84
C GLY A 267 14.51 22.12 7.62
N SER A 268 13.93 20.98 7.99
CA SER A 268 14.55 19.92 8.77
C SER A 268 14.71 18.62 7.98
N TYR A 269 15.55 17.72 8.51
CA TYR A 269 15.72 16.38 7.91
C TYR A 269 14.43 15.58 7.88
N VAL A 270 13.61 15.68 8.93
CA VAL A 270 12.35 14.93 9.05
C VAL A 270 11.37 15.40 8.00
N GLU A 271 11.12 16.71 7.92
CA GLU A 271 10.25 17.30 6.89
C GLU A 271 10.74 16.97 5.47
N LEU A 272 12.06 16.85 5.26
CA LEU A 272 12.61 16.43 3.98
C LEU A 272 12.32 14.96 3.67
N GLN A 273 12.27 14.06 4.65
CA GLN A 273 11.81 12.68 4.45
C GLN A 273 10.31 12.62 4.18
N ASP A 274 9.52 13.49 4.82
CA ASP A 274 8.09 13.64 4.59
C ASP A 274 7.87 14.01 3.13
N LEU A 275 8.46 15.11 2.67
CA LEU A 275 8.36 15.57 1.28
C LEU A 275 8.77 14.49 0.27
N LYS A 276 9.85 13.73 0.53
CA LYS A 276 10.27 12.62 -0.35
C LYS A 276 9.20 11.54 -0.46
N THR A 277 8.59 11.17 0.65
CA THR A 277 7.47 10.24 0.68
C THR A 277 6.32 10.80 -0.15
N GLU A 278 5.93 12.05 0.08
CA GLU A 278 4.82 12.69 -0.62
C GLU A 278 5.01 12.74 -2.13
N VAL A 279 6.17 13.23 -2.58
CA VAL A 279 6.49 13.34 -4.01
C VAL A 279 6.49 11.97 -4.67
N THR A 280 6.99 10.94 -3.98
CA THR A 280 7.03 9.58 -4.52
C THR A 280 5.61 9.01 -4.68
N PHE A 281 4.78 9.11 -3.64
CA PHE A 281 3.35 8.70 -3.65
C PHE A 281 2.54 9.44 -4.71
N ASN A 282 2.70 10.77 -4.79
CA ASN A 282 2.02 11.56 -5.80
C ASN A 282 2.48 11.22 -7.22
N GLY A 283 3.77 10.96 -7.44
CA GLY A 283 4.31 10.64 -8.76
C GLY A 283 3.70 9.38 -9.37
N SER A 284 3.61 8.29 -8.59
CA SER A 284 3.01 7.04 -9.06
C SER A 284 1.51 7.19 -9.33
N TYR A 285 0.79 7.89 -8.44
CA TYR A 285 -0.64 8.15 -8.58
C TYR A 285 -0.97 8.98 -9.83
N VAL A 286 -0.30 10.11 -10.01
CA VAL A 286 -0.51 11.01 -11.15
C VAL A 286 -0.26 10.28 -12.48
N GLY A 287 0.72 9.39 -12.51
CA GLY A 287 1.01 8.55 -13.67
C GLY A 287 -0.15 7.64 -14.07
N GLU A 288 -0.72 6.88 -13.13
CA GLU A 288 -1.88 6.00 -13.41
C GLU A 288 -3.14 6.81 -13.72
N ARG A 289 -3.38 7.91 -13.00
CA ARG A 289 -4.50 8.82 -13.26
C ARG A 289 -4.46 9.41 -14.67
N ALA A 290 -3.30 9.89 -15.11
CA ALA A 290 -3.15 10.47 -16.44
C ALA A 290 -3.44 9.44 -17.55
N GLN A 291 -3.10 8.17 -17.32
CA GLN A 291 -3.45 7.10 -18.26
C GLN A 291 -4.97 6.93 -18.36
N ILE A 292 -5.69 6.93 -17.24
CA ILE A 292 -7.16 6.89 -17.25
C ILE A 292 -7.73 8.08 -18.01
N ALA A 293 -7.25 9.30 -17.73
CA ALA A 293 -7.72 10.51 -18.41
C ALA A 293 -7.52 10.45 -19.94
N ILE A 294 -6.35 10.01 -20.40
CA ILE A 294 -6.06 9.86 -21.84
C ILE A 294 -7.01 8.84 -22.48
N ILE A 295 -7.26 7.70 -21.81
CA ILE A 295 -8.18 6.68 -22.33
C ILE A 295 -9.62 7.21 -22.37
N ASN A 296 -10.07 7.93 -21.33
CA ASN A 296 -11.39 8.56 -21.32
C ASN A 296 -11.56 9.55 -22.47
N ASP A 297 -10.56 10.41 -22.71
CA ASP A 297 -10.58 11.36 -23.84
C ASP A 297 -10.68 10.65 -25.19
N LEU A 298 -9.93 9.55 -25.37
CA LEU A 298 -9.98 8.74 -26.59
C LEU A 298 -11.35 8.07 -26.76
N VAL A 299 -11.94 7.54 -25.69
CA VAL A 299 -13.29 6.96 -25.69
C VAL A 299 -14.32 8.01 -26.09
N ALA A 300 -14.26 9.21 -25.50
CA ALA A 300 -15.16 10.32 -25.84
C ALA A 300 -15.03 10.74 -27.31
N GLN A 301 -13.80 10.82 -27.84
CA GLN A 301 -13.56 11.12 -29.25
C GLN A 301 -14.10 10.04 -30.20
N ARG A 302 -13.93 8.75 -29.84
CA ARG A 302 -14.52 7.63 -30.59
C ARG A 302 -16.03 7.77 -30.65
N ASP A 303 -16.67 8.00 -29.51
CA ASP A 303 -18.13 8.05 -29.42
C ASP A 303 -18.69 9.26 -30.17
N ALA A 304 -18.01 10.41 -30.12
CA ALA A 304 -18.35 11.59 -30.93
C ALA A 304 -18.19 11.32 -32.44
N ALA A 305 -17.10 10.65 -32.86
CA ALA A 305 -16.87 10.29 -34.25
C ALA A 305 -17.90 9.28 -34.79
N ILE A 306 -18.36 8.34 -33.95
CA ILE A 306 -19.47 7.43 -34.28
C ILE A 306 -20.77 8.22 -34.45
N ALA A 307 -21.08 9.14 -33.52
CA ALA A 307 -22.28 9.97 -33.59
C ALA A 307 -22.32 10.87 -34.85
N LEU A 308 -21.16 11.32 -35.32
CA LEU A 308 -21.00 12.11 -36.55
C LEU A 308 -20.96 11.26 -37.83
N GLY A 309 -21.02 9.92 -37.73
CA GLY A 309 -20.91 9.01 -38.87
C GLY A 309 -19.52 8.94 -39.50
N ILE A 310 -18.48 9.43 -38.82
CA ILE A 310 -17.08 9.35 -39.26
C ILE A 310 -16.54 7.94 -39.04
N LEU A 311 -16.89 7.33 -37.89
CA LEU A 311 -16.60 5.94 -37.59
C LEU A 311 -17.89 5.10 -37.67
N PRO A 312 -17.81 3.83 -38.09
CA PRO A 312 -18.95 2.94 -38.05
C PRO A 312 -19.34 2.62 -36.59
N ALA A 313 -20.62 2.33 -36.35
CA ALA A 313 -21.14 2.11 -35.01
C ALA A 313 -20.54 0.88 -34.30
N ASP A 314 -20.01 -0.08 -35.05
CA ASP A 314 -19.30 -1.27 -34.58
C ASP A 314 -17.78 -1.10 -34.53
N SER A 315 -17.28 0.15 -34.63
CA SER A 315 -15.85 0.43 -34.63
C SER A 315 -15.15 -0.13 -33.39
N SER A 316 -14.24 -1.08 -33.62
CA SER A 316 -13.39 -1.67 -32.59
C SER A 316 -12.13 -0.85 -32.29
N PHE A 317 -12.08 0.42 -32.70
CA PHE A 317 -10.87 1.28 -32.63
C PHE A 317 -10.28 1.35 -31.21
N LEU A 318 -11.12 1.26 -30.18
CA LEU A 318 -10.71 1.18 -28.77
C LEU A 318 -11.27 -0.09 -28.10
N GLY A 319 -11.35 -1.20 -28.83
CA GLY A 319 -12.04 -2.43 -28.41
C GLY A 319 -11.84 -2.79 -26.93
N GLY A 320 -12.95 -2.84 -26.18
CA GLY A 320 -12.98 -3.18 -24.76
C GLY A 320 -12.68 -2.04 -23.78
N TYR A 321 -12.15 -0.89 -24.23
CA TYR A 321 -11.98 0.29 -23.37
C TYR A 321 -13.31 1.02 -23.19
N LYS A 322 -13.54 1.43 -21.94
CA LYS A 322 -14.71 2.19 -21.50
C LYS A 322 -14.25 3.43 -20.73
N HIS A 323 -15.16 4.39 -20.62
CA HIS A 323 -14.99 5.53 -19.73
C HIS A 323 -14.99 5.06 -18.27
N LEU A 324 -14.10 5.64 -17.46
CA LEU A 324 -14.00 5.38 -16.03
C LEU A 324 -14.09 6.70 -15.26
N ASP A 325 -14.99 6.77 -14.29
CA ASP A 325 -15.05 7.92 -13.38
C ASP A 325 -14.10 7.71 -12.22
N LEU A 326 -13.16 8.63 -12.05
CA LEU A 326 -12.22 8.61 -10.93
C LEU A 326 -12.62 9.68 -9.91
N ILE A 327 -12.96 9.22 -8.72
CA ILE A 327 -13.39 10.03 -7.61
C ILE A 327 -12.31 10.05 -6.54
N GLU A 328 -11.66 11.20 -6.39
CA GLU A 328 -10.54 11.38 -5.47
C GLU A 328 -11.04 11.83 -4.09
N VAL A 329 -10.67 11.08 -3.06
CA VAL A 329 -10.86 11.46 -1.65
C VAL A 329 -9.50 11.83 -1.09
N GLU A 330 -9.19 13.12 -1.10
CA GLU A 330 -7.90 13.66 -0.66
C GLU A 330 -7.91 14.02 0.83
N ILE A 331 -6.90 13.54 1.56
CA ILE A 331 -6.65 13.92 2.95
C ILE A 331 -6.15 15.37 2.97
N GLN A 332 -6.79 16.21 3.79
CA GLN A 332 -6.53 17.67 3.85
C GLN A 332 -5.52 18.05 4.95
N GLU A 333 -4.81 17.09 5.50
CA GLU A 333 -3.89 17.26 6.62
C GLU A 333 -2.49 16.77 6.24
N GLN A 334 -1.46 17.49 6.71
CA GLN A 334 -0.09 17.04 6.63
C GLN A 334 0.14 15.91 7.64
N ARG A 335 0.83 14.84 7.21
CA ARG A 335 1.32 13.80 8.12
C ARG A 335 2.82 13.66 7.96
N SER A 336 3.53 13.80 9.06
CA SER A 336 4.96 13.54 9.11
C SER A 336 5.25 12.05 9.02
N PHE A 337 6.48 11.68 8.65
CA PHE A 337 7.04 10.34 8.60
C PHE A 337 6.75 9.56 9.88
N PHE A 338 6.75 10.26 11.02
CA PHE A 338 6.45 9.67 12.32
C PHE A 338 4.95 9.64 12.67
N ASP A 339 4.13 10.52 12.08
CA ASP A 339 2.68 10.54 12.31
C ASP A 339 2.01 9.31 11.72
N TYR A 340 2.58 8.69 10.68
CA TYR A 340 2.07 7.43 10.12
C TYR A 340 2.06 6.26 11.11
N ILE A 341 2.82 6.36 12.22
CA ILE A 341 2.82 5.37 13.30
C ILE A 341 1.59 5.57 14.22
N PHE A 342 1.08 6.80 14.30
CA PHE A 342 -0.04 7.19 15.15
C PHE A 342 -1.29 7.41 14.29
N GLU A 343 -2.14 6.39 14.26
CA GLU A 343 -3.45 6.50 13.64
C GLU A 343 -4.24 7.65 14.30
N SER A 344 -4.94 8.47 13.50
CA SER A 344 -5.69 9.63 13.98
C SER A 344 -7.16 9.52 13.60
N HIS A 345 -8.02 9.66 14.61
CA HIS A 345 -9.48 9.65 14.44
C HIS A 345 -9.99 10.81 13.60
N GLU A 346 -9.36 11.97 13.71
CA GLU A 346 -9.71 13.15 12.93
C GLU A 346 -9.57 12.88 11.43
N VAL A 347 -8.51 12.16 11.02
CA VAL A 347 -8.31 11.74 9.61
C VAL A 347 -9.43 10.81 9.15
N PHE A 348 -9.81 9.84 9.98
CA PHE A 348 -10.90 8.92 9.66
C PHE A 348 -12.22 9.67 9.44
N VAL A 349 -12.55 10.59 10.35
CA VAL A 349 -13.75 11.42 10.26
C VAL A 349 -13.69 12.35 9.04
N ALA A 350 -12.57 13.04 8.82
CA ALA A 350 -12.38 13.95 7.69
C ALA A 350 -12.50 13.22 6.35
N ALA A 351 -11.92 12.02 6.23
CA ALA A 351 -12.04 11.17 5.05
C ALA A 351 -13.50 10.74 4.81
N GLY A 352 -14.22 10.35 5.87
CA GLY A 352 -15.64 10.01 5.79
C GLY A 352 -16.50 11.20 5.34
N GLN A 353 -16.23 12.40 5.87
CA GLN A 353 -16.92 13.63 5.45
C GLN A 353 -16.60 14.01 4.00
N ALA A 354 -15.34 13.88 3.59
CA ALA A 354 -14.94 14.12 2.21
C ALA A 354 -15.65 13.17 1.25
N LEU A 355 -15.74 11.88 1.60
CA LEU A 355 -16.50 10.89 0.84
C LEU A 355 -17.99 11.25 0.78
N ASN A 356 -18.63 11.61 1.89
CA ASN A 356 -20.06 11.97 1.89
C ASN A 356 -20.34 13.18 1.00
N ARG A 357 -19.50 14.22 1.05
CA ARG A 357 -19.66 15.39 0.18
C ARG A 357 -19.59 15.02 -1.30
N VAL A 358 -18.65 14.16 -1.65
CA VAL A 358 -18.50 13.64 -3.01
C VAL A 358 -19.73 12.84 -3.43
N LEU A 359 -20.26 11.98 -2.56
CA LEU A 359 -21.48 11.21 -2.82
C LEU A 359 -22.73 12.09 -2.95
N GLU A 360 -22.81 13.20 -2.20
CA GLU A 360 -23.92 14.16 -2.24
C GLU A 360 -23.87 15.06 -3.48
N GLN A 361 -22.68 15.46 -3.92
CA GLN A 361 -22.48 16.34 -5.08
C GLN A 361 -22.61 15.61 -6.41
N ASP A 362 -22.29 14.31 -6.45
CA ASP A 362 -22.39 13.50 -7.65
C ASP A 362 -23.77 12.85 -7.77
N SER A 363 -24.69 13.57 -8.43
CA SER A 363 -26.08 13.14 -8.64
C SER A 363 -26.21 11.81 -9.38
N TYR A 364 -25.20 11.43 -10.17
CA TYR A 364 -25.15 10.15 -10.87
C TYR A 364 -24.79 9.01 -9.93
N VAL A 365 -23.77 9.18 -9.09
CA VAL A 365 -23.40 8.19 -8.06
C VAL A 365 -24.51 8.00 -7.04
N ALA A 366 -25.13 9.09 -6.58
CA ALA A 366 -26.29 9.05 -5.68
C ALA A 366 -27.45 8.25 -6.29
N ALA A 367 -27.72 8.44 -7.59
CA ALA A 367 -28.75 7.68 -8.32
C ALA A 367 -28.39 6.19 -8.47
N LEU A 368 -27.14 5.87 -8.78
CA LEU A 368 -26.65 4.50 -9.00
C LEU A 368 -26.65 3.68 -7.70
N LEU A 369 -26.32 4.32 -6.57
CA LEU A 369 -26.43 3.71 -5.24
C LEU A 369 -27.90 3.53 -4.82
N HIS A 370 -28.77 4.49 -5.09
CA HIS A 370 -30.21 4.38 -4.80
C HIS A 370 -30.89 3.26 -5.61
N GLU A 371 -30.48 3.04 -6.85
CA GLU A 371 -31.02 1.97 -7.71
C GLU A 371 -30.54 0.58 -7.26
N ARG A 372 -29.28 0.46 -6.82
CA ARG A 372 -28.74 -0.78 -6.25
C ARG A 372 -29.31 -1.12 -4.88
N ALA A 373 -29.55 -0.13 -4.03
CA ALA A 373 -30.22 -0.32 -2.74
C ALA A 373 -31.71 -0.71 -2.86
N ARG A 374 -32.34 -0.49 -4.03
CA ARG A 374 -33.70 -0.98 -4.34
C ARG A 374 -33.73 -2.40 -4.89
N THR A 375 -32.59 -2.89 -5.40
CA THR A 375 -32.48 -4.20 -6.07
C THR A 375 -31.76 -5.26 -5.23
N ALA A 376 -31.16 -4.88 -4.11
CA ALA A 376 -30.69 -5.76 -3.03
C ALA A 376 -31.73 -5.86 -1.92
#